data_AF-A0A2S7P5K4-F1
#
_entry.id   AF-A0A2S7P5K4-F1
#
_cell.length_a   1.000
_cell.length_b   1.000
_cell.length_c   1.000
_cell.angle_alpha   90.00
_cell.angle_beta   90.00
_cell.angle_gamma   90.00
#
_symmetry.space_group_name_H-M   'P 1'
#
loop_
_entity.id
_entity.type
_entity.pdbx_description
1 polymer ?
#
loop_
_entity_poly.entity_id
_entity_poly.type
_entity_poly.pdbx_seq_one_letter_code
_entity_poly.pdbx_strand_id
1 'polypeptide(L)'
;MSFGFSIGDFIAGATLIKEIISALRGTAKLEYRELELELHGLKRALDELEHLQPGPGQEVAVNSVKAAALMCRYPLEEFQANLNRKVARKVQWNISMLDEVQKLRAYIAAHVGSLNMRLLTLGLTTMIGAQAEASARDNLLQNALDGQTRMVNENTAKVGTLYMLVTSQVVPQLHNLVDLVGKVWTTNLQILAFFTKLQNNQTQIDVQHTWFQEPLRLTDAFGRTIPIPVEYGWSVSLTFLDEISITDRFAETGSYYP
;
A
#
# COMPACT_ATOMS: atom_id res chain seq x y z
N MET A 1 42.29 13.24 -18.59
CA MET A 1 43.08 14.08 -19.51
C MET A 1 42.48 15.48 -19.48
N SER A 2 43.24 16.53 -19.15
CA SER A 2 42.75 17.91 -19.23
C SER A 2 42.83 18.37 -20.69
N PHE A 3 41.77 18.96 -21.22
CA PHE A 3 41.75 19.46 -22.60
C PHE A 3 42.65 20.70 -22.85
N GLY A 4 43.35 21.19 -21.83
CA GLY A 4 44.41 22.20 -21.99
C GLY A 4 43.92 23.62 -22.32
N PHE A 5 42.63 23.91 -22.16
CA PHE A 5 42.05 25.24 -22.36
C PHE A 5 41.52 25.84 -21.05
N SER A 6 41.35 27.16 -21.04
CA SER A 6 40.84 27.95 -19.92
C SER A 6 39.76 28.94 -20.37
N ILE A 7 39.03 29.51 -19.41
CA ILE A 7 38.16 30.68 -19.61
C ILE A 7 38.95 31.82 -20.29
N GLY A 8 40.22 31.99 -19.94
CA GLY A 8 41.09 32.98 -20.56
C GLY A 8 41.22 32.83 -22.08
N ASP A 9 41.14 31.61 -22.61
CA ASP A 9 41.21 31.36 -24.05
C ASP A 9 39.95 31.82 -24.79
N PHE A 10 38.77 31.68 -24.15
CA PHE A 10 37.50 32.19 -24.69
C PHE A 10 37.51 33.72 -24.75
N ILE A 11 37.95 34.36 -23.66
CA ILE A 11 38.08 35.82 -23.60
C ILE A 11 39.06 36.33 -24.66
N ALA A 12 40.21 35.66 -24.83
CA ALA A 12 41.19 36.00 -25.85
C ALA A 12 40.60 35.86 -27.26
N GLY A 13 39.92 34.75 -27.55
CA GLY A 13 39.25 34.53 -28.84
C GLY A 13 38.17 35.56 -29.14
N ALA A 14 37.30 35.87 -28.17
CA ALA A 14 36.26 36.88 -28.32
C ALA A 14 36.83 38.30 -28.50
N THR A 15 37.98 38.60 -27.88
CA THR A 15 38.68 39.88 -28.03
C THR A 15 39.30 40.00 -29.42
N LEU A 16 39.97 38.95 -29.90
CA LEU A 16 40.52 38.88 -31.25
C LEU A 16 39.46 39.11 -32.33
N ILE A 17 38.28 38.50 -32.18
CA ILE A 17 37.16 38.71 -33.10
C ILE A 17 36.71 40.19 -33.13
N LYS A 18 36.61 40.84 -31.95
CA LYS A 18 36.25 42.27 -31.87
C LYS A 18 37.29 43.15 -32.56
N GLU A 19 38.57 42.84 -32.42
CA GLU A 19 39.66 43.59 -33.07
C GLU A 19 39.59 43.46 -34.59
N ILE A 20 39.40 42.25 -35.11
CA ILE A 20 39.23 41.99 -36.55
C ILE A 20 38.02 42.76 -37.11
N ILE A 21 36.87 42.70 -36.44
CA ILE A 21 35.67 43.44 -36.84
C ILE A 21 35.94 44.96 -36.88
N SER A 22 36.64 45.48 -35.87
CA SER A 22 36.97 46.90 -35.78
C SER A 22 37.90 47.34 -36.92
N ALA A 23 38.89 46.52 -37.26
CA ALA A 23 39.82 46.78 -38.35
C ALA A 23 39.14 46.70 -39.73
N LEU A 24 38.20 45.76 -39.95
CA LEU A 24 37.43 45.67 -41.19
C LEU A 24 36.52 46.89 -41.41
N ARG A 25 35.90 47.41 -40.34
CA ARG A 25 35.06 48.61 -40.41
C ARG A 25 35.83 49.88 -40.79
N GLY A 26 37.13 49.94 -40.48
CA GLY A 26 38.00 51.07 -40.80
C GLY A 26 38.43 51.15 -42.26
N THR A 27 38.30 50.08 -43.05
CA THR A 27 38.92 49.98 -44.38
C THR A 27 37.92 49.88 -45.54
N ALA A 28 36.94 48.97 -45.48
CA ALA A 28 35.96 48.78 -46.57
C ALA A 28 34.62 48.20 -46.04
N LYS A 29 33.80 49.07 -45.45
CA LYS A 29 32.60 48.71 -44.66
C LYS A 29 31.54 47.87 -45.40
N LEU A 30 31.40 48.01 -46.73
CA LEU A 30 30.36 47.29 -47.50
C LEU A 30 30.84 45.93 -48.01
N GLU A 31 32.11 45.81 -48.41
CA GLU A 31 32.65 44.62 -49.07
C GLU A 31 32.83 43.43 -48.11
N TYR A 32 32.94 43.68 -46.80
CA TYR A 32 33.19 42.65 -45.78
C TYR A 32 32.04 42.45 -44.79
N ARG A 33 30.86 43.00 -45.11
CA ARG A 33 29.71 42.96 -44.21
C ARG A 33 29.24 41.55 -43.88
N GLU A 34 29.33 40.61 -44.81
CA GLU A 34 28.96 39.21 -44.58
C GLU A 34 29.92 38.54 -43.59
N LEU A 35 31.23 38.72 -43.77
CA LEU A 35 32.24 38.23 -42.82
C LEU A 35 32.03 38.86 -41.43
N GLU A 36 31.69 40.14 -41.35
CA GLU A 36 31.39 40.81 -40.08
C GLU A 36 30.22 40.13 -39.34
N LEU A 37 29.15 39.77 -40.05
CA LEU A 37 28.00 39.07 -39.47
C LEU A 37 28.39 37.67 -38.99
N GLU A 38 29.15 36.92 -39.79
CA GLU A 38 29.65 35.59 -39.45
C GLU A 38 30.56 35.62 -38.20
N LEU A 39 31.46 36.60 -38.12
CA LEU A 39 32.32 36.83 -36.96
C LEU A 39 31.51 37.19 -35.70
N HIS A 40 30.47 38.02 -35.83
CA HIS A 40 29.57 38.30 -34.72
C HIS A 40 28.83 37.04 -34.24
N GLY A 41 28.40 36.19 -35.17
CA GLY A 41 27.80 34.89 -34.87
C GLY A 41 28.77 33.97 -34.13
N LEU A 42 30.00 33.84 -34.63
CA LEU A 42 31.04 33.03 -34.01
C LEU A 42 31.37 33.52 -32.60
N LYS A 43 31.49 34.83 -32.40
CA LYS A 43 31.72 35.40 -31.07
C LYS A 43 30.60 35.03 -30.10
N ARG A 44 29.34 35.18 -30.50
CA ARG A 44 28.19 34.82 -29.66
C ARG A 44 28.24 33.33 -29.30
N ALA A 45 28.55 32.47 -30.27
CA ALA A 45 28.69 31.04 -30.03
C ALA A 45 29.81 30.73 -29.02
N LEU A 46 30.95 31.42 -29.08
CA LEU A 46 32.01 31.28 -28.07
C LEU A 46 31.55 31.72 -26.68
N ASP A 47 30.84 32.86 -26.58
CA ASP A 47 30.29 33.36 -25.33
C ASP A 47 29.29 32.32 -24.73
N GLU A 48 28.42 31.71 -25.54
CA GLU A 48 27.49 30.67 -25.09
C GLU A 48 28.20 29.37 -24.68
N LEU A 49 29.21 28.95 -25.45
CA LEU A 49 29.98 27.73 -25.17
C LEU A 49 30.88 27.85 -23.94
N GLU A 50 31.37 29.04 -23.61
CA GLU A 50 32.08 29.31 -22.35
C GLU A 50 31.21 28.91 -21.16
N HIS A 51 29.95 29.30 -21.17
CA HIS A 51 28.99 29.10 -20.08
C HIS A 51 28.32 27.73 -20.08
N LEU A 52 28.51 26.92 -21.13
CA LEU A 52 27.93 25.58 -21.24
C LEU A 52 28.37 24.70 -20.06
N GLN A 53 27.41 24.26 -19.25
CA GLN A 53 27.66 23.40 -18.10
C GLN A 53 27.48 21.91 -18.45
N PRO A 54 28.38 21.03 -17.98
CA PRO A 54 28.23 19.60 -18.17
C PRO A 54 27.15 19.01 -17.26
N GLY A 55 26.31 18.15 -17.82
CA GLY A 55 25.47 17.23 -17.04
C GLY A 55 26.29 16.09 -16.42
N PRO A 56 25.69 15.27 -15.55
CA PRO A 56 26.35 14.11 -14.94
C PRO A 56 26.96 13.19 -16.00
N GLY A 57 28.26 12.89 -15.89
CA GLY A 57 28.97 12.02 -16.83
C GLY A 57 29.30 12.63 -18.20
N GLN A 58 28.97 13.90 -18.45
CA GLN A 58 29.15 14.56 -19.76
C GLN A 58 30.34 15.51 -19.83
N GLU A 59 31.10 15.65 -18.75
CA GLU A 59 32.21 16.59 -18.63
C GLU A 59 33.21 16.45 -19.79
N VAL A 60 33.57 15.22 -20.15
CA VAL A 60 34.50 14.95 -21.25
C VAL A 60 33.92 15.41 -22.60
N ALA A 61 32.64 15.18 -22.84
CA ALA A 61 31.98 15.53 -24.09
C ALA A 61 31.83 17.06 -24.22
N VAL A 62 31.39 17.74 -23.16
CA VAL A 62 31.29 19.20 -23.12
C VAL A 62 32.66 19.85 -23.28
N ASN A 63 33.68 19.36 -22.57
CA ASN A 63 35.03 19.90 -22.70
C ASN A 63 35.62 19.66 -24.10
N SER A 64 35.29 18.55 -24.76
CA SER A 64 35.65 18.31 -26.16
C SER A 64 35.02 19.33 -27.11
N VAL A 65 33.74 19.71 -26.90
CA VAL A 65 33.09 20.78 -27.68
C VAL A 65 33.76 22.13 -27.43
N LYS A 66 34.04 22.48 -26.16
CA LYS A 66 34.73 23.72 -25.80
C LYS A 66 36.13 23.81 -26.42
N ALA A 67 36.90 22.73 -26.35
CA ALA A 67 38.22 22.65 -26.99
C ALA A 67 38.12 22.81 -28.52
N ALA A 68 37.14 22.14 -29.15
CA ALA A 68 36.91 22.30 -30.58
C ALA A 68 36.53 23.74 -30.94
N ALA A 69 35.71 24.41 -30.13
CA ALA A 69 35.30 25.79 -30.37
C ALA A 69 36.51 26.73 -30.48
N LEU A 70 37.47 26.58 -29.56
CA LEU A 70 38.69 27.39 -29.50
C LEU A 70 39.67 27.16 -30.66
N MET A 71 39.49 26.12 -31.47
CA MET A 71 40.32 25.89 -32.66
C MET A 71 40.20 27.01 -33.70
N CYS A 72 39.15 27.83 -33.65
CA CYS A 72 39.01 28.98 -34.53
C CYS A 72 40.05 30.07 -34.25
N ARG A 73 40.76 30.04 -33.11
CA ARG A 73 41.75 31.06 -32.75
C ARG A 73 42.88 31.15 -33.77
N TYR A 74 43.43 30.02 -34.20
CA TYR A 74 44.57 30.01 -35.13
C TYR A 74 44.25 30.67 -36.48
N PRO A 75 43.15 30.31 -37.19
CA PRO A 75 42.79 30.99 -38.43
C PRO A 75 42.45 32.47 -38.27
N LEU A 76 41.92 32.87 -37.10
CA LEU A 76 41.66 34.28 -36.79
C LEU A 76 42.95 35.08 -36.57
N GLU A 77 43.94 34.50 -35.88
CA GLU A 77 45.27 35.11 -35.67
C GLU A 77 46.01 35.26 -37.01
N GLU A 78 45.98 34.22 -37.86
CA GLU A 78 46.54 34.25 -39.22
C GLU A 78 45.89 35.36 -40.05
N PHE A 79 44.55 35.44 -40.03
CA PHE A 79 43.81 36.47 -40.74
C PHE A 79 44.13 37.88 -40.22
N GLN A 80 44.20 38.08 -38.91
CA GLN A 80 44.54 39.37 -38.31
C GLN A 80 45.96 39.81 -38.70
N ALA A 81 46.93 38.90 -38.71
CA ALA A 81 48.29 39.19 -39.15
C ALA A 81 48.32 39.61 -40.63
N ASN A 82 47.57 38.91 -41.50
CA ASN A 82 47.43 39.26 -42.91
C ASN A 82 46.74 40.60 -43.12
N LEU A 83 45.69 40.88 -42.33
CA LEU A 83 44.96 42.14 -42.31
C LEU A 83 45.93 43.30 -42.02
N ASN A 84 46.66 43.23 -40.90
CA ASN A 84 47.59 44.29 -40.48
C ASN A 84 48.69 44.56 -41.52
N ARG A 85 49.25 43.52 -42.14
CA ARG A 85 50.30 43.65 -43.17
C ARG A 85 49.79 44.28 -44.47
N LYS A 86 48.54 44.01 -44.84
CA LYS A 86 47.94 44.51 -46.09
C LYS A 86 47.37 45.92 -45.92
N VAL A 87 46.88 46.32 -44.73
CA VAL A 87 46.42 47.70 -44.45
C VAL A 87 47.56 48.69 -44.65
N ALA A 88 48.77 48.32 -44.25
CA ALA A 88 49.98 49.11 -44.48
C ALA A 88 50.31 49.32 -45.97
N ARG A 89 49.75 48.52 -46.89
CA ARG A 89 49.99 48.55 -48.33
C ARG A 89 48.67 48.77 -49.10
N LYS A 90 48.09 49.98 -48.95
CA LYS A 90 46.78 50.42 -49.48
C LYS A 90 46.45 50.01 -50.94
N VAL A 91 47.43 49.88 -51.83
CA VAL A 91 47.21 49.59 -53.27
C VAL A 91 46.96 48.09 -53.55
N GLN A 92 47.49 47.17 -52.73
CA GLN A 92 47.33 45.71 -52.93
C GLN A 92 46.06 45.14 -52.26
N TRP A 93 45.30 46.01 -51.56
CA TRP A 93 44.25 45.61 -50.63
C TRP A 93 43.07 44.91 -51.32
N ASN A 94 42.48 45.51 -52.36
CA ASN A 94 41.19 45.04 -52.88
C ASN A 94 41.18 43.60 -53.42
N ILE A 95 42.20 43.20 -54.20
CA ILE A 95 42.20 41.88 -54.83
C ILE A 95 42.74 40.81 -53.86
N SER A 96 43.82 41.12 -53.14
CA SER A 96 44.48 40.13 -52.26
C SER A 96 43.76 39.90 -50.94
N MET A 97 42.87 40.79 -50.53
CA MET A 97 42.07 40.64 -49.31
C MET A 97 40.80 39.82 -49.55
N LEU A 98 40.23 39.88 -50.76
CA LEU A 98 39.03 39.12 -51.11
C LEU A 98 39.24 37.62 -50.93
N ASP A 99 40.39 37.10 -51.37
CA ASP A 99 40.75 35.67 -51.23
C ASP A 99 40.88 35.24 -49.76
N GLU A 100 41.56 36.04 -48.92
CA GLU A 100 41.66 35.77 -47.47
C GLU A 100 40.31 35.79 -46.77
N VAL A 101 39.43 36.71 -47.18
CA VAL A 101 38.07 36.80 -46.66
C VAL A 101 37.30 35.54 -47.04
N GLN A 102 37.33 35.11 -48.30
CA GLN A 102 36.65 33.89 -48.72
C GLN A 102 37.20 32.65 -48.01
N LYS A 103 38.53 32.54 -47.85
CA LYS A 103 39.18 31.46 -47.08
C LYS A 103 38.69 31.43 -45.63
N LEU A 104 38.65 32.59 -44.95
CA LEU A 104 38.19 32.66 -43.56
C LEU A 104 36.70 32.33 -43.45
N ARG A 105 35.86 32.84 -44.34
CA ARG A 105 34.42 32.55 -44.34
C ARG A 105 34.14 31.07 -44.55
N ALA A 106 34.82 30.43 -45.51
CA ALA A 106 34.71 28.99 -45.75
C ALA A 106 35.10 28.19 -44.49
N TYR A 107 36.17 28.60 -43.80
CA TYR A 107 36.56 28.00 -42.54
C TYR A 107 35.50 28.19 -41.45
N ILE A 108 35.00 29.42 -41.24
CA ILE A 108 33.98 29.72 -40.23
C ILE A 108 32.72 28.87 -40.48
N ALA A 109 32.26 28.80 -41.73
CA ALA A 109 31.11 27.99 -42.10
C ALA A 109 31.31 26.50 -41.78
N ALA A 110 32.46 25.93 -42.15
CA ALA A 110 32.78 24.54 -41.84
C ALA A 110 32.92 24.29 -40.32
N HIS A 111 33.56 25.22 -39.61
CA HIS A 111 33.79 25.12 -38.17
C HIS A 111 32.48 25.19 -37.38
N VAL A 112 31.63 26.17 -37.68
CA VAL A 112 30.29 26.31 -37.08
C VAL A 112 29.43 25.09 -37.41
N GLY A 113 29.48 24.57 -38.64
CA GLY A 113 28.80 23.32 -39.01
C GLY A 113 29.25 22.14 -38.15
N SER A 114 30.56 21.99 -37.92
CA SER A 114 31.11 20.95 -37.06
C SER A 114 30.67 21.11 -35.59
N LEU A 115 30.69 22.34 -35.06
CA LEU A 115 30.23 22.62 -33.70
C LEU A 115 28.75 22.29 -33.51
N ASN A 116 27.90 22.67 -34.46
CA ASN A 116 26.47 22.35 -34.44
C ASN A 116 26.25 20.84 -34.41
N MET A 117 26.97 20.06 -35.23
CA MET A 117 26.87 18.61 -35.24
C MET A 117 27.28 17.99 -33.89
N ARG A 118 28.33 18.51 -33.27
CA ARG A 118 28.78 18.05 -31.94
C ARG A 118 27.77 18.39 -30.85
N LEU A 119 27.21 19.59 -30.87
CA LEU A 119 26.17 20.02 -29.93
C LEU A 119 24.89 19.20 -30.07
N LEU A 120 24.46 18.91 -31.30
CA LEU A 120 23.33 18.01 -31.56
C LEU A 120 23.60 16.60 -31.05
N THR A 121 24.81 16.08 -31.27
CA THR A 121 25.20 14.76 -30.77
C THR A 121 25.17 14.71 -29.24
N LEU A 122 25.68 15.75 -28.57
CA LEU A 122 25.63 15.87 -27.11
C LEU A 122 24.18 15.96 -26.60
N GLY A 123 23.33 16.76 -27.25
CA GLY A 123 21.91 16.86 -26.90
C GLY A 123 21.18 15.51 -27.03
N LEU A 124 21.45 14.77 -28.12
CA LEU A 124 20.85 13.45 -28.35
C LEU A 124 21.30 12.42 -27.32
N THR A 125 22.60 12.35 -26.97
CA THR A 125 23.08 11.40 -25.96
C THR A 125 22.50 11.70 -24.58
N THR A 126 22.37 12.98 -24.23
CA THR A 126 21.68 13.43 -23.02
C THR A 126 20.23 12.95 -22.98
N MET A 127 19.50 13.16 -24.08
CA MET A 127 18.09 12.81 -24.19
C MET A 127 17.87 11.29 -24.14
N ILE A 128 18.71 10.52 -24.82
CA ILE A 128 18.63 9.04 -24.79
C ILE A 128 18.88 8.51 -23.37
N GLY A 129 19.88 9.05 -22.66
CA GLY A 129 20.14 8.69 -21.27
C GLY A 129 18.95 8.99 -20.37
N ALA A 130 18.41 10.21 -20.45
CA ALA A 130 17.23 10.62 -19.69
C ALA A 130 16.00 9.76 -20.00
N GLN A 131 15.80 9.39 -21.28
CA GLN A 131 14.69 8.53 -21.69
C GLN A 131 14.85 7.12 -21.12
N ALA A 132 16.07 6.56 -21.12
CA ALA A 132 16.31 5.23 -20.54
C ALA A 132 16.01 5.21 -19.03
N GLU A 133 16.41 6.24 -18.30
CA GLU A 133 16.10 6.39 -16.88
C GLU A 133 14.60 6.57 -16.62
N ALA A 134 13.92 7.37 -17.44
CA ALA A 134 12.47 7.55 -17.35
C ALA A 134 11.72 6.23 -17.56
N SER A 135 12.05 5.49 -18.63
CA SER A 135 11.45 4.18 -18.91
C SER A 135 11.71 3.17 -17.78
N ALA A 136 12.90 3.20 -17.17
CA ALA A 136 13.19 2.33 -16.03
C ALA A 136 12.32 2.66 -14.80
N ARG A 137 12.09 3.96 -14.53
CA ARG A 137 11.20 4.40 -13.46
C ARG A 137 9.75 4.02 -13.73
N ASP A 138 9.27 4.17 -14.96
CA ASP A 138 7.91 3.80 -15.34
C ASP A 138 7.66 2.31 -15.15
N ASN A 139 8.62 1.47 -15.53
CA ASN A 139 8.54 0.02 -15.30
C ASN A 139 8.45 -0.33 -13.81
N LEU A 140 9.21 0.36 -12.94
CA LEU A 140 9.14 0.14 -11.49
C LEU A 140 7.78 0.53 -10.93
N LEU A 141 7.24 1.68 -11.35
CA LEU A 141 5.91 2.15 -10.94
C LEU A 141 4.82 1.17 -11.41
N GLN A 142 4.91 0.70 -12.65
CA GLN A 142 3.97 -0.28 -13.19
C GLN A 142 4.00 -1.59 -12.40
N ASN A 143 5.20 -2.12 -12.11
CA ASN A 143 5.34 -3.33 -11.31
C ASN A 143 4.79 -3.17 -9.89
N ALA A 144 5.02 -2.01 -9.26
CA ALA A 144 4.47 -1.72 -7.95
C ALA A 144 2.93 -1.63 -7.98
N LEU A 145 2.38 -0.97 -8.99
CA LEU A 145 0.93 -0.84 -9.20
C LEU A 145 0.27 -2.20 -9.46
N ASP A 146 0.88 -3.04 -10.28
CA ASP A 146 0.41 -4.41 -10.55
C ASP A 146 0.42 -5.26 -9.27
N GLY A 147 1.48 -5.15 -8.47
CA GLY A 147 1.58 -5.80 -7.17
C GLY A 147 0.48 -5.35 -6.20
N GLN A 148 0.23 -4.05 -6.12
CA GLN A 148 -0.84 -3.49 -5.28
C GLN A 148 -2.23 -3.92 -5.77
N THR A 149 -2.46 -3.93 -7.08
CA THR A 149 -3.72 -4.38 -7.68
C THR A 149 -4.01 -5.84 -7.33
N ARG A 150 -2.99 -6.72 -7.37
CA ARG A 150 -3.14 -8.13 -6.96
C ARG A 150 -3.55 -8.25 -5.49
N MET A 151 -2.88 -7.54 -4.59
CA MET A 151 -3.22 -7.57 -3.15
C MET A 151 -4.64 -7.06 -2.88
N VAL A 152 -5.06 -5.98 -3.55
CA VAL A 152 -6.42 -5.45 -3.43
C VAL A 152 -7.45 -6.48 -3.89
N ASN A 153 -7.20 -7.15 -5.01
CA ASN A 153 -8.10 -8.19 -5.52
C ASN A 153 -8.20 -9.38 -4.57
N GLU A 154 -7.08 -9.84 -4.01
CA GLU A 154 -7.06 -10.93 -3.03
C GLU A 154 -7.82 -10.56 -1.75
N ASN A 155 -7.60 -9.35 -1.23
CA ASN A 155 -8.30 -8.88 -0.04
C ASN A 155 -9.79 -8.70 -0.30
N THR A 156 -10.16 -8.16 -1.47
CA THR A 156 -11.57 -8.02 -1.89
C THR A 156 -12.25 -9.38 -1.96
N ALA A 157 -11.58 -10.40 -2.50
CA ALA A 157 -12.10 -11.77 -2.53
C ALA A 157 -12.31 -12.34 -1.12
N LYS A 158 -11.31 -12.19 -0.22
CA LYS A 158 -11.41 -12.64 1.18
C LYS A 158 -12.56 -11.95 1.92
N VAL A 159 -12.73 -10.65 1.75
CA VAL A 159 -13.86 -9.89 2.31
C VAL A 159 -15.19 -10.42 1.78
N GLY A 160 -15.27 -10.73 0.48
CA GLY A 160 -16.45 -11.37 -0.11
C GLY A 160 -16.77 -12.72 0.53
N THR A 161 -15.77 -13.57 0.76
CA THR A 161 -15.94 -14.86 1.46
C THR A 161 -16.42 -14.67 2.90
N LEU A 162 -15.82 -13.74 3.64
CA LEU A 162 -16.25 -13.43 5.02
C LEU A 162 -17.69 -12.91 5.06
N TYR A 163 -18.04 -12.01 4.13
CA TYR A 163 -19.40 -11.50 4.00
C TYR A 163 -20.41 -12.64 3.76
N MET A 164 -20.09 -13.56 2.83
CA MET A 164 -20.92 -14.74 2.57
C MET A 164 -21.03 -15.64 3.80
N LEU A 165 -19.95 -15.90 4.53
CA LEU A 165 -19.95 -16.73 5.74
C LEU A 165 -20.86 -16.12 6.82
N VAL A 166 -20.72 -14.82 7.07
CA VAL A 166 -21.50 -14.10 8.08
C VAL A 166 -22.99 -14.12 7.71
N THR A 167 -23.33 -13.77 6.47
CA THR A 167 -24.72 -13.65 6.03
C THR A 167 -25.42 -15.00 5.88
N SER A 168 -24.74 -16.03 5.39
CA SER A 168 -25.36 -17.33 5.10
C SER A 168 -25.33 -18.32 6.26
N GLN A 169 -24.39 -18.20 7.20
CA GLN A 169 -24.23 -19.17 8.28
C GLN A 169 -24.43 -18.53 9.65
N VAL A 170 -23.64 -17.50 9.99
CA VAL A 170 -23.64 -16.93 11.34
C VAL A 170 -24.97 -16.28 11.67
N VAL A 171 -25.49 -15.43 10.78
CA VAL A 171 -26.76 -14.73 11.00
C VAL A 171 -27.93 -15.72 11.15
N PRO A 172 -28.12 -16.72 10.27
CA PRO A 172 -29.18 -17.73 10.45
C PRO A 172 -29.03 -18.57 11.72
N GLN A 173 -27.80 -18.95 12.09
CA GLN A 173 -27.57 -19.71 13.33
C GLN A 173 -27.97 -18.89 14.57
N LEU A 174 -27.66 -17.59 14.59
CA LEU A 174 -28.11 -16.70 15.66
C LEU A 174 -29.64 -16.59 15.72
N HIS A 175 -30.31 -16.45 14.57
CA HIS A 175 -31.78 -16.46 14.52
C HIS A 175 -32.36 -17.77 15.08
N ASN A 176 -31.81 -18.91 14.69
CA ASN A 176 -32.25 -20.22 15.20
C ASN A 176 -32.08 -20.35 16.71
N LEU A 177 -30.99 -19.82 17.28
CA LEU A 177 -30.78 -19.82 18.74
C LEU A 177 -31.78 -18.92 19.46
N VAL A 178 -32.07 -17.73 18.92
CA VAL A 178 -33.09 -16.82 19.45
C VAL A 178 -34.47 -17.51 19.43
N ASP A 179 -34.82 -18.17 18.34
CA ASP A 179 -36.07 -18.92 18.21
C ASP A 179 -36.16 -20.07 19.23
N LEU A 180 -35.06 -20.79 19.46
CA LEU A 180 -35.01 -21.87 20.45
C LEU A 180 -35.25 -21.34 21.87
N VAL A 181 -34.59 -20.24 22.23
CA VAL A 181 -34.77 -19.58 23.54
C VAL A 181 -36.22 -19.13 23.71
N GLY A 182 -36.82 -18.53 22.66
CA GLY A 182 -38.23 -18.13 22.67
C GLY A 182 -39.18 -19.32 22.89
N LYS A 183 -38.91 -20.46 22.24
CA LYS A 183 -39.67 -21.70 22.44
C LYS A 183 -39.55 -22.22 23.87
N VAL A 184 -38.33 -22.33 24.41
CA VAL A 184 -38.09 -22.79 25.79
C VAL A 184 -38.81 -21.89 26.79
N TRP A 185 -38.72 -20.57 26.63
CA TRP A 185 -39.42 -19.62 27.47
C TRP A 185 -40.94 -19.81 27.43
N THR A 186 -41.50 -19.96 26.22
CA THR A 186 -42.93 -20.20 26.03
C THR A 186 -43.38 -21.50 26.67
N THR A 187 -42.63 -22.59 26.50
CA THR A 187 -42.92 -23.88 27.14
C THR A 187 -42.84 -23.77 28.66
N ASN A 188 -41.85 -23.06 29.21
CA ASN A 188 -41.75 -22.84 30.66
C ASN A 188 -42.96 -22.07 31.20
N LEU A 189 -43.41 -21.02 30.51
CA LEU A 189 -44.63 -20.29 30.88
C LEU A 189 -45.88 -21.17 30.81
N GLN A 190 -45.98 -22.05 29.80
CA GLN A 190 -47.09 -23.01 29.68
C GLN A 190 -47.12 -24.02 30.84
N ILE A 191 -45.96 -24.55 31.24
CA ILE A 191 -45.83 -25.46 32.38
C ILE A 191 -46.27 -24.76 33.67
N LEU A 192 -45.78 -23.55 33.92
CA LEU A 192 -46.17 -22.76 35.09
C LEU A 192 -47.68 -22.49 35.10
N ALA A 193 -48.26 -22.11 33.96
CA ALA A 193 -49.70 -21.88 33.82
C ALA A 193 -50.54 -23.15 34.04
N PHE A 194 -50.01 -24.33 33.70
CA PHE A 194 -50.67 -25.60 33.97
C PHE A 194 -50.71 -25.90 35.47
N PHE A 195 -49.58 -25.74 36.18
CA PHE A 195 -49.53 -25.96 37.63
C PHE A 195 -50.40 -24.98 38.41
N THR A 196 -50.46 -23.70 38.01
CA THR A 196 -51.35 -22.73 38.66
C THR A 196 -52.83 -23.09 38.46
N LYS A 197 -53.21 -23.59 37.28
CA LYS A 197 -54.57 -24.11 37.05
C LYS A 197 -54.90 -25.31 37.93
N LEU A 198 -53.97 -26.26 38.10
CA LEU A 198 -54.17 -27.40 38.99
C LEU A 198 -54.36 -26.95 40.44
N GLN A 199 -53.54 -26.01 40.90
CA GLN A 199 -53.63 -25.47 42.25
C GLN A 199 -54.98 -24.76 42.49
N ASN A 200 -55.45 -23.97 41.52
CA ASN A 200 -56.72 -23.25 41.63
C ASN A 200 -57.96 -24.16 41.47
N ASN A 201 -57.81 -25.31 40.81
CA ASN A 201 -58.87 -26.30 40.61
C ASN A 201 -58.82 -27.46 41.63
N GLN A 202 -58.08 -27.33 42.74
CA GLN A 202 -58.15 -28.29 43.84
C GLN A 202 -59.54 -28.26 44.48
N THR A 203 -60.47 -29.04 43.92
CA THR A 203 -61.62 -29.54 44.66
C THR A 203 -61.10 -30.38 45.81
N GLN A 204 -61.62 -30.15 47.01
CA GLN A 204 -61.28 -30.87 48.25
C GLN A 204 -61.18 -32.38 47.95
N ILE A 205 -59.96 -32.89 47.92
CA ILE A 205 -59.69 -34.30 47.61
C ILE A 205 -60.29 -35.12 48.74
N ASP A 206 -61.29 -35.94 48.43
CA ASP A 206 -61.92 -36.81 49.42
C ASP A 206 -60.95 -37.92 49.83
N VAL A 207 -60.31 -37.75 50.98
CA VAL A 207 -59.33 -38.67 51.57
C VAL A 207 -59.98 -39.84 52.31
N GLN A 208 -61.31 -39.94 52.31
CA GLN A 208 -62.03 -41.03 52.99
C GLN A 208 -61.77 -42.43 52.39
N HIS A 209 -61.10 -42.51 51.25
CA HIS A 209 -60.74 -43.77 50.59
C HIS A 209 -59.25 -43.89 50.23
N THR A 210 -58.37 -43.07 50.82
CA THR A 210 -56.92 -43.12 50.54
C THR A 210 -56.15 -43.77 51.68
N TRP A 211 -54.94 -44.26 51.36
CA TRP A 211 -54.02 -45.00 52.24
C TRP A 211 -53.45 -44.20 53.43
N PHE A 212 -53.99 -43.03 53.74
CA PHE A 212 -53.46 -42.07 54.72
C PHE A 212 -54.42 -41.82 55.88
N GLN A 213 -55.04 -42.88 56.43
CA GLN A 213 -55.98 -42.79 57.54
C GLN A 213 -55.32 -43.08 58.90
N GLU A 214 -55.88 -42.52 59.98
CA GLU A 214 -55.38 -42.71 61.34
C GLU A 214 -55.75 -44.12 61.88
N PRO A 215 -54.80 -44.93 62.40
CA PRO A 215 -55.06 -46.30 62.86
C PRO A 215 -56.08 -46.36 64.02
N LEU A 216 -56.96 -47.36 63.98
CA LEU A 216 -57.87 -47.69 65.09
C LEU A 216 -57.06 -48.20 66.28
N ARG A 217 -57.41 -47.78 67.50
CA ARG A 217 -56.68 -48.18 68.71
C ARG A 217 -57.48 -49.21 69.49
N LEU A 218 -57.00 -50.45 69.52
CA LEU A 218 -57.58 -51.51 70.36
C LEU A 218 -56.85 -51.53 71.70
N THR A 219 -57.59 -51.51 72.81
CA THR A 219 -56.99 -51.61 74.16
C THR A 219 -57.38 -52.94 74.77
N ASP A 220 -56.37 -53.72 75.15
CA ASP A 220 -56.54 -55.04 75.77
C ASP A 220 -56.92 -54.93 77.27
N ALA A 221 -57.43 -56.01 77.85
CA ALA A 221 -57.83 -56.14 79.25
C ALA A 221 -56.69 -55.85 80.25
N PHE A 222 -55.42 -55.98 79.83
CA PHE A 222 -54.24 -55.57 80.60
C PHE A 222 -53.81 -54.10 80.36
N GLY A 223 -54.63 -53.29 79.68
CA GLY A 223 -54.42 -51.85 79.47
C GLY A 223 -53.41 -51.49 78.39
N ARG A 224 -53.01 -52.43 77.53
CA ARG A 224 -52.08 -52.19 76.42
C ARG A 224 -52.84 -51.77 75.17
N THR A 225 -52.41 -50.68 74.52
CA THR A 225 -53.03 -50.20 73.29
C THR A 225 -52.23 -50.62 72.06
N ILE A 226 -52.86 -51.36 71.15
CA ILE A 226 -52.29 -51.79 69.88
C ILE A 226 -52.96 -50.99 68.76
N PRO A 227 -52.19 -50.25 67.94
CA PRO A 227 -52.75 -49.62 66.74
C PRO A 227 -53.02 -50.69 65.68
N ILE A 228 -54.26 -50.76 65.22
CA ILE A 228 -54.70 -51.56 64.09
C ILE A 228 -54.91 -50.61 62.92
N PRO A 229 -54.02 -50.61 61.92
CA PRO A 229 -54.24 -49.87 60.70
C PRO A 229 -55.55 -50.30 60.01
N VAL A 230 -56.36 -49.32 59.59
CA VAL A 230 -57.72 -49.51 59.06
C VAL A 230 -57.74 -50.28 57.72
N GLU A 231 -56.58 -50.41 57.08
CA GLU A 231 -56.37 -51.18 55.87
C GLU A 231 -56.41 -52.71 56.05
N TYR A 232 -56.38 -53.22 57.29
CA TYR A 232 -56.47 -54.66 57.53
C TYR A 232 -57.92 -55.15 57.43
N GLY A 233 -58.19 -55.97 56.40
CA GLY A 233 -59.47 -56.66 56.25
C GLY A 233 -59.77 -57.62 57.42
N TRP A 234 -61.05 -57.97 57.58
CA TRP A 234 -61.54 -58.83 58.68
C TRP A 234 -60.78 -60.16 58.81
N SER A 235 -60.28 -60.71 57.70
CA SER A 235 -59.48 -61.93 57.66
C SER A 235 -58.13 -61.82 58.36
N VAL A 236 -57.46 -60.65 58.32
CA VAL A 236 -56.16 -60.45 58.98
C VAL A 236 -56.35 -60.08 60.45
N SER A 237 -57.43 -59.37 60.76
CA SER A 237 -57.79 -59.00 62.14
C SER A 237 -58.10 -60.21 63.01
N LEU A 238 -58.77 -61.23 62.45
CA LEU A 238 -59.07 -62.49 63.16
C LEU A 238 -57.82 -63.29 63.50
N THR A 239 -56.86 -63.39 62.57
CA THR A 239 -55.60 -64.11 62.79
C THR A 239 -54.79 -63.45 63.91
N PHE A 240 -54.77 -62.12 63.96
CA PHE A 240 -54.08 -61.37 65.02
C PHE A 240 -54.71 -61.58 66.41
N LEU A 241 -56.05 -61.70 66.48
CA LEU A 241 -56.76 -61.96 67.73
C LEU A 241 -56.58 -63.41 68.21
N ASP A 242 -56.55 -64.38 67.29
CA ASP A 242 -56.28 -65.79 67.63
C ASP A 242 -54.85 -65.98 68.16
N GLU A 243 -53.86 -65.28 67.62
CA GLU A 243 -52.46 -65.39 68.04
C GLU A 243 -52.23 -64.86 69.47
N ILE A 244 -52.95 -63.78 69.85
CA ILE A 244 -52.93 -63.23 71.22
C ILE A 244 -53.58 -64.21 72.22
N SER A 245 -54.67 -64.90 71.83
CA SER A 245 -55.37 -65.87 72.69
C SER A 245 -54.56 -67.16 72.95
N ILE A 246 -53.68 -67.54 72.02
CA ILE A 246 -52.85 -68.76 72.14
C ILE A 246 -51.65 -68.55 73.09
N THR A 247 -51.14 -67.32 73.23
CA THR A 247 -49.99 -67.05 74.10
C THR A 247 -50.37 -67.07 75.59
N ASP A 248 -51.61 -66.74 75.94
CA ASP A 248 -52.08 -66.76 77.33
C ASP A 248 -52.43 -68.16 77.86
N ARG A 249 -52.68 -69.16 76.99
CA ARG A 249 -53.01 -70.54 77.43
C ARG A 249 -51.83 -71.38 77.91
N PHE A 250 -50.58 -70.97 77.69
CA PHE A 250 -49.40 -71.74 78.10
C PHE A 250 -48.79 -71.29 79.44
N ALA A 251 -49.34 -70.28 80.12
CA ALA A 251 -48.78 -69.72 81.36
C ALA A 251 -49.38 -70.27 82.67
N GLU A 252 -50.50 -71.02 82.64
CA GLU A 252 -51.23 -71.44 83.86
C GLU A 252 -51.51 -72.96 83.92
N THR A 253 -50.50 -73.81 84.14
CA THR A 253 -50.63 -75.03 84.97
C THR A 253 -49.26 -75.68 85.19
N GLY A 254 -48.62 -75.34 86.31
CA GLY A 254 -47.38 -75.96 86.78
C GLY A 254 -47.18 -75.76 88.29
N SER A 255 -47.38 -76.85 89.04
CA SER A 255 -46.82 -77.17 90.38
C SER A 255 -47.40 -76.53 91.66
N TYR A 256 -47.83 -77.37 92.62
CA TYR A 256 -47.47 -77.34 94.07
C TYR A 256 -47.93 -78.66 94.78
N TYR A 257 -47.05 -79.69 94.94
CA TYR A 257 -46.33 -80.21 96.16
C TYR A 257 -47.13 -81.09 97.16
N PRO A 258 -46.53 -82.07 97.90
CA PRO A 258 -45.15 -82.60 97.92
C PRO A 258 -44.96 -84.05 97.42
#